data_AF-A0A3C1GT35-F1
#
_entry.id   AF-A0A3C1GT35-F1
#
_cell.length_a   1.000
_cell.length_b   1.000
_cell.length_c   1.000
_cell.angle_alpha   90.00
_cell.angle_beta   90.00
_cell.angle_gamma   90.00
#
_symmetry.space_group_name_H-M   'P 1'
#
loop_
_entity.id
_entity.type
_entity.pdbx_description
1 polymer ?
#
loop_
_entity_poly.entity_id
_entity_poly.type
_entity_poly.pdbx_seq_one_letter_code
_entity_poly.pdbx_strand_id
1 'polypeptide(L)' 'MTEQSYNLEEQLALIQRGTQEILSEEDLVAKLKLNRPLRIKAGFDPTAPDLHLGHTVLINKLKHFQ' A
#
# COMPACT_ATOMS: atom_id res chain seq x y z
N MET A 1 -18.95 -3.73 -9.62
CA MET A 1 -17.81 -2.92 -9.13
C MET A 1 -16.64 -3.25 -10.01
N THR A 2 -16.10 -2.26 -10.70
CA THR A 2 -15.21 -2.40 -11.85
C THR A 2 -13.89 -3.09 -11.50
N GLU A 3 -13.56 -4.17 -12.19
CA GLU A 3 -12.21 -4.74 -12.25
C GLU A 3 -11.28 -3.69 -12.89
N GLN A 4 -10.61 -2.89 -12.07
CA GLN A 4 -9.51 -2.06 -12.56
C GLN A 4 -8.23 -2.89 -12.44
N SER A 5 -7.86 -3.53 -13.54
CA SER A 5 -6.60 -4.28 -13.64
C SER A 5 -5.48 -3.28 -13.96
N TYR A 6 -4.87 -2.72 -12.92
CA TYR A 6 -3.71 -1.83 -13.08
C TYR A 6 -2.50 -2.60 -13.63
N ASN A 7 -1.75 -1.99 -14.56
CA ASN A 7 -0.45 -2.53 -14.97
C ASN A 7 0.63 -2.24 -13.91
N LEU A 8 1.80 -2.85 -14.03
CA LEU A 8 2.88 -2.73 -13.03
C LEU A 8 3.32 -1.28 -12.77
N GLU A 9 3.39 -0.46 -13.81
CA GLU A 9 3.80 0.94 -13.73
C GLU A 9 2.75 1.78 -13.01
N GLU A 10 1.47 1.54 -13.30
CA GLU A 10 0.33 2.19 -12.62
C GLU A 10 0.26 1.80 -11.14
N GLN A 11 0.48 0.52 -10.82
CA GLN A 11 0.55 0.04 -9.45
C GLN A 11 1.67 0.73 -8.67
N LEU A 12 2.87 0.80 -9.25
CA LEU A 12 4.01 1.50 -8.64
C LEU A 12 3.71 2.98 -8.43
N ALA A 13 3.16 3.67 -9.43
CA ALA A 13 2.81 5.07 -9.32
C ALA A 13 1.78 5.33 -8.19
N LEU A 14 0.78 4.47 -8.05
CA LEU A 14 -0.22 4.55 -6.95
C LEU A 14 0.38 4.29 -5.57
N ILE A 15 1.35 3.37 -5.49
CA ILE A 15 2.06 3.05 -4.25
C ILE A 15 3.05 4.17 -3.89
N GLN A 16 3.72 4.78 -4.86
CA GLN A 16 4.65 5.90 -4.64
C GLN A 16 3.94 7.19 -4.25
N ARG A 17 2.74 7.46 -4.80
CA ARG A 17 2.01 8.71 -4.53
C ARG A 17 1.74 8.92 -3.04
N GLY A 18 2.34 9.94 -2.44
CA GLY A 18 2.16 10.26 -1.02
C GLY A 18 2.89 9.33 -0.06
N THR A 19 3.83 8.52 -0.55
CA THR A 19 4.78 7.76 0.26
C THR A 19 6.06 8.58 0.40
N GLN A 20 6.60 8.68 1.61
CA GLN A 20 7.83 9.42 1.85
C GLN A 20 9.06 8.68 1.30
N GLU A 21 9.13 7.37 1.51
CA GLU A 21 10.25 6.52 1.11
C GLU A 21 9.79 5.07 0.87
N ILE A 22 10.40 4.41 -0.11
CA ILE A 22 10.26 2.97 -0.34
C ILE A 22 11.64 2.34 -0.19
N LEU A 23 11.84 1.55 0.86
CA LEU A 23 13.06 0.79 1.06
C LEU A 23 13.08 -0.37 0.06
N SER A 24 14.05 -0.34 -0.87
CA SER A 24 14.21 -1.30 -1.97
C SER A 24 13.02 -1.37 -2.93
N GLU A 25 12.90 -0.38 -3.82
CA GLU A 25 11.89 -0.38 -4.88
C GLU A 25 11.97 -1.62 -5.79
N GLU A 26 13.19 -2.09 -6.08
CA GLU A 26 13.42 -3.29 -6.89
C GLU A 26 12.76 -4.54 -6.30
N ASP A 27 12.82 -4.71 -4.97
CA ASP A 27 12.17 -5.82 -4.27
C ASP A 27 10.65 -5.73 -4.31
N LEU A 28 10.10 -4.50 -4.23
CA LEU A 28 8.68 -4.27 -4.39
C LEU A 28 8.23 -4.66 -5.81
N VAL A 29 8.97 -4.24 -6.84
CA VAL A 29 8.72 -4.60 -8.24
C VAL A 29 8.75 -6.11 -8.43
N ALA A 30 9.78 -6.78 -7.89
CA ALA A 30 9.91 -8.23 -7.96
C ALA A 30 8.70 -8.93 -7.32
N LYS A 31 8.22 -8.43 -6.18
CA LYS A 31 7.04 -8.98 -5.49
C LYS A 31 5.74 -8.74 -6.27
N LEU A 32 5.53 -7.56 -6.85
CA LEU A 32 4.35 -7.25 -7.65
C LEU A 32 4.25 -8.15 -8.89
N LYS A 33 5.39 -8.53 -9.48
CA LYS A 33 5.45 -9.47 -10.62
C LYS A 33 5.08 -10.92 -10.28
N LEU A 34 5.03 -11.31 -9.00
CA LEU A 34 4.69 -12.69 -8.59
C LEU A 34 3.22 -13.07 -8.87
N ASN A 35 2.40 -12.12 -9.37
CA ASN A 35 1.00 -12.30 -9.74
C ASN A 35 0.16 -13.04 -8.68
N ARG A 36 0.42 -12.71 -7.42
CA ARG A 36 -0.31 -13.22 -6.25
C ARG A 36 -0.56 -12.08 -5.28
N PRO A 37 -1.65 -12.14 -4.49
CA PRO A 37 -1.90 -11.15 -3.45
C PRO A 37 -0.72 -11.06 -2.48
N LEU A 38 -0.19 -9.85 -2.29
CA LEU A 38 0.88 -9.59 -1.33
C LEU A 38 0.29 -9.46 0.07
N ARG A 39 1.01 -9.99 1.06
CA ARG A 39 0.65 -9.79 2.47
C ARG A 39 1.19 -8.44 2.92
N ILE A 40 0.28 -7.47 3.10
CA ILE A 40 0.62 -6.14 3.60
C ILE A 40 0.38 -6.08 5.10
N LYS A 41 1.36 -5.58 5.85
CA LYS A 41 1.31 -5.46 7.31
C LYS A 41 1.38 -4.00 7.72
N ALA A 42 0.45 -3.56 8.55
CA ALA A 42 0.48 -2.29 9.27
C ALA A 42 0.17 -2.56 10.74
N GLY A 43 1.01 -2.04 11.64
CA GLY A 43 0.81 -2.15 13.09
C GLY A 43 0.14 -0.88 13.63
N PHE A 44 -0.76 -1.06 14.59
CA PHE A 44 -1.39 0.02 15.34
C PHE A 44 -1.18 -0.28 16.83
N ASP A 45 -0.66 0.70 17.58
CA ASP A 45 -0.47 0.57 19.01
C ASP A 45 -1.82 0.78 19.74
N PRO A 46 -2.31 -0.20 20.52
CA PRO A 46 -3.61 -0.11 21.18
C PRO A 46 -3.63 0.80 22.43
N THR A 47 -2.54 1.50 22.75
CA THR A 47 -2.47 2.42 23.90
C THR A 47 -3.54 3.52 23.84
N ALA A 48 -3.91 3.98 22.65
CA ALA A 48 -5.02 4.91 22.45
C ALA A 48 -6.28 4.16 21.96
N PRO A 49 -7.48 4.53 22.45
CA PRO A 49 -8.71 3.84 22.06
C PRO A 49 -9.16 4.16 20.63
N ASP A 50 -8.77 5.34 20.11
CA ASP A 50 -9.33 5.90 18.89
C ASP A 50 -8.28 6.09 17.79
N LEU A 51 -8.73 5.92 16.55
CA LEU A 51 -7.93 6.24 15.38
C LEU A 51 -8.27 7.65 14.88
N HIS A 52 -7.32 8.56 14.95
CA HIS A 52 -7.51 9.94 14.49
C HIS A 52 -7.22 10.11 12.98
N LEU A 53 -7.58 11.28 12.44
CA LEU A 53 -7.41 11.62 11.02
C LEU A 53 -5.97 11.50 10.48
N GLY A 54 -4.94 11.62 11.32
CA GLY A 54 -3.56 11.36 10.92
C GLY A 54 -3.30 9.95 10.35
N HIS A 55 -4.13 8.95 10.69
CA HIS A 55 -4.00 7.59 10.15
C HIS A 55 -4.63 7.42 8.76
N THR A 56 -5.38 8.42 8.29
CA THR A 56 -6.09 8.38 7.00
C THR A 56 -5.13 8.15 5.83
N VAL A 57 -3.92 8.72 5.89
CA VAL A 57 -2.88 8.52 4.87
C VAL A 57 -2.47 7.06 4.78
N LEU A 58 -2.19 6.43 5.93
CA LEU A 58 -1.82 5.01 6.02
C LEU A 58 -2.97 4.11 5.55
N ILE A 59 -4.20 4.34 6.02
CA ILE A 59 -5.36 3.52 5.64
C ILE A 59 -5.65 3.61 4.14
N ASN A 60 -5.60 4.82 3.56
CA ASN A 60 -5.79 4.98 2.12
C ASN A 60 -4.69 4.27 1.32
N LYS A 61 -3.45 4.24 1.83
CA LYS A 61 -2.37 3.47 1.20
C LYS A 61 -2.65 1.97 1.24
N LEU A 62 -3.14 1.43 2.37
CA LEU A 62 -3.53 0.02 2.47
C LEU A 62 -4.63 -0.35 1.48
N LYS A 63 -5.59 0.55 1.26
CA LYS A 63 -6.65 0.36 0.25
C LYS A 63 -6.10 0.25 -1.18
N HIS A 64 -4.98 0.89 -1.51
CA HIS A 64 -4.36 0.73 -2.83
C HIS A 64 -3.73 -0.66 -3.03
N PHE A 65 -3.49 -1.41 -1.95
CA PHE A 65 -2.98 -2.78 -2.01
C PHE A 65 -4.08 -3.85 -1.97
N GLN A 66 -5.35 -3.45 -1.81
CA GLN A 66 -6.53 -4.33 -1.81
C GLN A 66 -7.19 -4.35 -3.18
#